data_AF-A0A6V8JUH9-F1
#
_entry.id   AF-A0A6V8JUH9-F1
#
_cell.length_a   1.000
_cell.length_b   1.000
_cell.length_c   1.000
_cell.angle_alpha   90.00
_cell.angle_beta   90.00
_cell.angle_gamma   90.00
#
_symmetry.space_group_name_H-M   'P 1'
#
loop_
_entity.id
_entity.type
_entity.pdbx_description
1 polymer ?
#
loop_
_entity_poly.entity_id
_entity_poly.type
_entity_poly.pdbx_seq_one_letter_code
_entity_poly.pdbx_strand_id
1 'polypeptide(L)' 'MSIESDRIGPMTDDEAALFRYLRFGELPARVLPSDRVELVEVDPKRDVPEPVADPTGVWNFRYV' A
#
# COMPACT_ATOMS: atom_id res chain seq x y z
N MET A 1 -22.50 18.39 9.08
CA MET A 1 -22.41 17.60 7.83
C MET A 1 -22.90 16.21 8.15
N SER A 2 -24.21 15.97 8.06
CA SER A 2 -24.79 14.64 8.24
C SER A 2 -24.75 13.98 6.86
N ILE A 3 -23.76 13.12 6.62
CA ILE A 3 -23.82 12.25 5.46
C ILE A 3 -25.02 11.35 5.69
N GLU A 4 -25.94 11.31 4.73
CA GLU A 4 -27.19 10.52 4.76
C GLU A 4 -26.86 9.02 4.90
N SER A 5 -26.55 8.59 6.12
CA SER A 5 -26.30 7.19 6.47
C SER A 5 -27.57 6.33 6.33
N ASP A 6 -28.75 6.97 6.27
CA ASP A 6 -30.06 6.32 6.22
C ASP A 6 -30.44 5.73 4.85
N ARG A 7 -29.66 5.98 3.79
CA ARG A 7 -29.95 5.44 2.44
C ARG A 7 -29.26 4.13 2.10
N ILE A 8 -28.33 3.67 2.93
CA ILE A 8 -27.55 2.47 2.63
C ILE A 8 -28.06 1.38 3.57
N GLY A 9 -28.98 0.56 3.06
CA GLY A 9 -29.35 -0.70 3.71
C GLY A 9 -28.12 -1.58 3.95
N PRO A 10 -28.26 -2.68 4.70
CA PRO A 10 -27.14 -3.59 4.93
C PRO A 10 -26.54 -4.04 3.60
N MET A 11 -25.23 -3.86 3.46
CA MET A 11 -24.46 -4.24 2.29
C MET A 11 -24.50 -5.76 2.11
N THR A 12 -24.84 -6.21 0.92
CA THR A 12 -24.78 -7.63 0.55
C THR A 12 -23.34 -8.07 0.27
N ASP A 13 -23.08 -9.38 0.35
CA ASP A 13 -21.75 -9.94 0.06
C ASP A 13 -21.30 -9.68 -1.39
N ASP A 14 -22.24 -9.65 -2.34
CA ASP A 14 -21.96 -9.37 -3.75
C ASP A 14 -21.58 -7.89 -3.97
N GLU A 15 -22.28 -6.97 -3.31
CA GLU A 15 -21.90 -5.55 -3.31
C GLU A 15 -20.52 -5.36 -2.67
N ALA A 16 -20.28 -6.01 -1.53
CA ALA A 16 -18.97 -5.97 -0.86
C ALA A 16 -17.85 -6.49 -1.78
N ALA A 17 -18.11 -7.55 -2.53
CA ALA A 17 -17.18 -8.09 -3.52
C ALA A 17 -16.93 -7.10 -4.66
N LEU A 18 -17.97 -6.45 -5.19
CA LEU A 18 -17.85 -5.43 -6.25
C LEU A 18 -17.04 -4.22 -5.79
N PHE A 19 -17.34 -3.65 -4.62
CA PHE A 19 -16.61 -2.48 -4.13
C PHE A 19 -15.15 -2.82 -3.78
N ARG A 20 -14.90 -4.03 -3.27
CA ARG A 20 -13.52 -4.52 -3.11
C ARG A 20 -12.79 -4.55 -4.45
N TYR A 21 -13.42 -5.08 -5.50
CA TYR A 21 -12.84 -5.11 -6.84
C TYR A 21 -12.59 -3.70 -7.40
N LEU A 22 -13.54 -2.78 -7.28
CA LEU A 22 -13.36 -1.41 -7.77
C LEU A 22 -12.20 -0.69 -7.07
N ARG A 23 -11.96 -1.00 -5.79
CA ARG A 23 -10.88 -0.37 -5.01
C ARG A 23 -9.51 -1.02 -5.23
N PHE A 24 -9.47 -2.34 -5.35
CA PHE A 24 -8.22 -3.12 -5.28
C PHE A 24 -7.94 -4.01 -6.50
N GLY A 25 -8.89 -4.11 -7.43
CA GLY A 25 -8.83 -5.04 -8.55
C GLY A 25 -9.14 -6.48 -8.14
N GLU A 26 -8.67 -7.41 -8.96
CA GLU A 26 -8.84 -8.85 -8.70
C GLU A 26 -8.13 -9.28 -7.43
N LEU A 27 -8.78 -10.16 -6.66
CA LEU A 27 -8.13 -10.76 -5.50
C LEU A 27 -6.97 -11.66 -5.96
N PRO A 28 -5.82 -11.62 -5.25
CA PRO A 28 -4.76 -12.58 -5.47
C PRO A 28 -5.28 -14.01 -5.32
N ALA A 29 -4.66 -14.95 -6.04
CA ALA A 29 -4.96 -16.37 -5.89
C ALA A 29 -4.81 -16.80 -4.42
N ARG A 30 -5.72 -17.64 -3.95
CA ARG A 30 -5.68 -18.15 -2.58
C ARG A 30 -4.43 -19.01 -2.40
N VAL A 31 -3.62 -18.65 -1.40
CA VAL A 31 -2.41 -19.39 -1.01
C VAL A 31 -2.75 -20.31 0.17
N LEU A 32 -2.38 -21.60 0.10
CA LEU A 32 -2.56 -22.52 1.22
C LEU A 32 -1.61 -22.15 2.37
N PRO A 33 -1.96 -22.46 3.64
CA PRO A 33 -1.06 -22.20 4.76
C PRO A 33 0.34 -22.80 4.57
N SER A 34 0.44 -23.99 3.97
CA SER A 34 1.69 -24.69 3.68
C SER A 34 2.56 -24.03 2.60
N ASP A 35 1.97 -23.16 1.77
CA ASP A 35 2.67 -22.48 0.66
C ASP A 35 3.10 -21.05 1.05
N ARG A 36 2.89 -20.65 2.31
CA ARG A 36 3.30 -19.33 2.81
C ARG A 36 4.80 -19.31 3.06
N VAL A 37 5.44 -18.18 2.76
CA VAL A 37 6.85 -17.93 3.06
C VAL A 37 6.99 -17.34 4.46
N GLU A 38 8.00 -17.75 5.21
CA GLU A 38 8.32 -17.16 6.51
C GLU A 38 8.76 -15.71 6.35
N LEU A 39 8.16 -14.81 7.13
CA LEU A 39 8.54 -13.41 7.17
C LEU A 39 9.62 -13.22 8.24
N VAL A 40 10.67 -12.49 7.88
CA VAL A 40 11.73 -12.08 8.81
C VAL A 40 11.61 -10.57 9.00
N GLU A 41 11.73 -10.12 10.25
CA GLU A 41 11.79 -8.70 10.58
C GLU A 41 13.01 -8.08 9.88
N VAL A 42 12.76 -7.04 9.08
CA VAL A 42 13.80 -6.27 8.41
C VAL A 42 13.90 -4.90 9.06
N ASP A 43 15.11 -4.36 9.16
CA ASP A 43 15.29 -2.99 9.62
C ASP A 43 14.47 -2.03 8.72
N PRO A 44 13.80 -1.04 9.31
CA PRO A 44 13.02 -0.07 8.55
C PRO A 44 13.94 0.62 7.53
N LYS A 45 13.45 0.77 6.29
CA LYS A 45 14.17 1.52 5.27
C LYS A 45 14.43 2.93 5.80
N ARG A 46 15.68 3.38 5.69
CA ARG A 46 16.06 4.74 6.04
C ARG A 46 15.35 5.72 5.09
N ASP A 47 14.58 6.64 5.63
CA ASP A 47 13.89 7.70 4.85
C ASP A 47 14.85 8.77 4.32
N VAL A 48 16.10 8.75 4.75
CA VAL A 48 17.14 9.65 4.26
C VAL A 48 18.12 8.91 3.36
N PRO A 49 18.60 9.56 2.28
CA PRO A 49 19.70 9.04 1.48
C PRO A 49 20.88 8.66 2.38
N GLU A 50 21.61 7.62 1.98
CA GLU A 50 22.92 7.37 2.59
C GLU A 50 23.79 8.62 2.43
N PRO A 51 24.42 9.11 3.51
CA PRO A 51 25.35 10.23 3.40
C PRO A 51 26.45 9.80 2.44
N VAL A 52 26.48 10.47 1.28
CA VAL A 52 27.57 10.31 0.32
C VAL A 52 28.86 10.62 1.08
N ALA A 53 29.84 9.71 1.02
CA ALA A 53 31.16 9.90 1.61
C ALA A 53 32.00 10.93 0.82
N ASP A 54 31.38 12.01 0.35
CA ASP A 54 32.02 13.10 -0.37
C ASP A 54 31.96 14.37 0.50
N PRO A 55 33.12 14.93 0.89
CA PRO A 55 33.19 16.14 1.72
C PRO A 55 32.66 17.41 1.03
N THR A 56 32.28 17.37 -0.26
CA THR A 56 31.87 18.58 -0.99
C THR A 56 30.36 18.83 -1.00
N GLY A 57 29.49 17.85 -0.74
CA GLY A 57 28.07 18.05 -0.41
C GLY A 57 27.19 18.92 -1.34
N VAL A 58 27.67 19.36 -2.51
CA VAL A 58 26.92 20.28 -3.38
C VAL A 58 26.07 19.48 -4.36
N TRP A 59 24.77 19.41 -4.09
CA TRP A 59 23.78 18.92 -5.05
C TRP A 59 23.57 19.97 -6.16
N ASN A 60 24.23 19.79 -7.31
CA ASN A 60 24.02 20.63 -8.49
C ASN A 60 22.81 20.11 -9.29
N PHE A 61 21.61 20.62 -8.99
CA PHE A 61 20.45 20.44 -9.87
C PHE A 61 20.51 21.46 -10.99
N ARG A 62 20.77 21.02 -12.23
CA ARG A 62 20.55 21.83 -13.44
C ARG A 62 19.23 21.41 -14.06
N TYR A 63 18.23 22.28 -13.99
CA TYR A 63 17.03 22.13 -14.82
C TYR A 63 17.44 22.38 -16.28
N VAL A 64 17.08 21.43 -17.15
CA VAL A 64 17.23 21.53 -18.61
C VAL A 64 15.87 21.77 -19.22
#